data_AF-A0A8T5SQT5-F1
#
_entry.id   AF-A0A8T5SQT5-F1
#
_cell.length_a   1.000
_cell.length_b   1.000
_cell.length_c   1.000
_cell.angle_alpha   90.00
_cell.angle_beta   90.00
_cell.angle_gamma   90.00
#
_symmetry.space_group_name_H-M   'P 1'
#
loop_
_entity.id
_entity.type
_entity.pdbx_description
1 polymer ?
#
loop_
_entity_poly.entity_id
_entity_poly.type
_entity_poly.pdbx_seq_one_letter_code
_entity_poly.pdbx_strand_id
1 'polypeptide(L)'
;MQSLDMVDLLAWALIIMGCIIILSGIGSMLMRSDIDGVEQRRENKGIILLGPIPIVWGYGRKPWIIAAIVALVLFLIVFIGIP
;
A
#
# COMPACT_ATOMS: atom_id res chain seq x y z
N MET A 1 17.55 -14.36 -29.90
CA MET A 1 16.93 -15.28 -28.92
C MET A 1 16.52 -14.43 -27.72
N GLN A 2 15.46 -13.61 -27.65
CA GLN A 2 14.11 -13.58 -28.20
C GLN A 2 13.19 -14.75 -27.80
N SER A 3 13.42 -15.33 -26.62
CA SER A 3 12.29 -15.62 -25.74
C SER A 3 12.07 -14.36 -24.92
N LEU A 4 11.01 -13.60 -25.23
CA LEU A 4 10.39 -12.79 -24.19
C LEU A 4 9.84 -13.83 -23.21
N ASP A 5 10.65 -14.21 -22.22
CA ASP A 5 10.34 -15.27 -21.28
C ASP A 5 9.01 -14.90 -20.63
N MET A 6 8.01 -15.78 -20.74
CA MET A 6 6.65 -15.54 -20.20
C MET A 6 6.67 -15.07 -18.74
N VAL A 7 7.75 -15.39 -18.01
CA VAL A 7 8.06 -14.92 -16.67
C VAL A 7 8.19 -13.40 -16.59
N ASP A 8 8.90 -12.75 -17.51
CA ASP A 8 9.06 -11.29 -17.54
C ASP A 8 7.72 -10.61 -17.82
N LEU A 9 6.94 -11.15 -18.75
CA LEU A 9 5.60 -10.63 -19.05
C LEU A 9 4.68 -10.72 -17.82
N LEU A 10 4.74 -11.84 -17.10
CA LEU A 10 3.97 -12.07 -15.89
C LEU A 10 4.41 -11.12 -14.76
N ALA A 11 5.72 -10.88 -14.61
CA ALA A 11 6.27 -9.96 -13.63
C ALA A 11 5.77 -8.52 -13.86
N TRP A 12 5.85 -8.05 -15.11
CA TRP A 12 5.32 -6.72 -15.47
C TRP A 12 3.82 -6.62 -15.24
N ALA A 13 3.04 -7.66 -15.57
CA ALA A 13 1.60 -7.68 -15.34
C ALA A 13 1.26 -7.57 -13.85
N LEU A 14 1.98 -8.29 -12.98
CA LEU A 14 1.81 -8.23 -11.53
C LEU A 14 2.16 -6.85 -10.96
N ILE A 15 3.25 -6.24 -11.43
CA ILE A 15 3.66 -4.89 -10.99
C ILE A 15 2.58 -3.86 -11.37
N ILE A 16 2.09 -3.90 -12.61
CA ILE A 16 1.05 -2.98 -13.08
C ILE A 16 -0.24 -3.16 -12.27
N MET A 17 -0.64 -4.41 -12.02
CA MET A 17 -1.81 -4.72 -11.20
C MET A 17 -1.67 -4.17 -9.77
N GLY A 18 -0.51 -4.38 -9.13
CA GLY A 18 -0.22 -3.84 -7.80
C GLY A 18 -0.31 -2.32 -7.75
N CYS A 19 0.27 -1.64 -8.74
CA CYS A 19 0.16 -0.18 -8.86
C CYS A 19 -1.29 0.29 -8.98
N ILE A 20 -2.12 -0.39 -9.78
CA ILE A 20 -3.55 -0.04 -9.95
C ILE A 20 -4.30 -0.19 -8.62
N ILE A 21 -4.06 -1.28 -7.87
CA ILE A 21 -4.70 -1.53 -6.57
C ILE A 21 -4.32 -0.42 -5.57
N ILE A 22 -3.04 -0.05 -5.50
CA ILE A 22 -2.56 1.01 -4.61
C ILE A 22 -3.21 2.35 -4.97
N LEU A 23 -3.23 2.72 -6.26
CA LEU A 23 -3.84 3.95 -6.74
C LEU A 23 -5.35 3.99 -6.47
N SER A 24 -6.04 2.87 -6.68
CA SER A 24 -7.47 2.74 -6.38
C SER A 24 -7.76 2.87 -4.89
N GLY A 25 -6.93 2.26 -4.02
CA GLY A 25 -7.04 2.39 -2.58
C GLY A 25 -6.87 3.84 -2.10
N ILE A 26 -5.88 4.55 -2.66
CA ILE A 26 -5.66 5.98 -2.37
C ILE A 26 -6.84 6.82 -2.88
N GLY A 27 -7.30 6.60 -4.10
CA GLY A 27 -8.41 7.34 -4.71
C GLY A 27 -9.74 7.16 -3.96
N SER A 28 -10.09 5.93 -3.60
CA SER A 28 -11.27 5.60 -2.79
C SER A 28 -11.23 6.28 -1.41
N MET A 29 -10.05 6.34 -0.80
CA MET A 29 -9.86 7.01 0.49
C MET A 29 -10.00 8.54 0.37
N LEU A 30 -9.45 9.15 -0.68
CA LEU A 30 -9.62 10.57 -0.97
C LEU A 30 -11.09 10.94 -1.22
N MET A 31 -11.84 10.09 -1.92
CA MET A 31 -13.28 10.30 -2.15
C MET A 31 -14.15 10.15 -0.90
N ARG A 32 -13.74 9.32 0.08
CA ARG A 32 -14.48 9.16 1.35
C ARG A 32 -14.35 10.35 2.33
N SER A 33 -13.69 11.45 1.93
CA SER A 33 -13.30 12.56 2.82
C SER A 33 -14.46 13.36 3.41
N ASP A 34 -15.65 13.26 2.83
CA ASP A 34 -16.76 14.14 3.21
C ASP A 34 -17.68 13.56 4.32
N ILE A 35 -17.49 12.32 4.77
CA ILE A 35 -18.49 11.64 5.64
C ILE A 35 -18.05 11.49 7.11
N ASP A 36 -16.76 11.42 7.44
CA ASP A 36 -16.31 11.02 8.80
C ASP A 36 -15.78 12.18 9.67
N GLY A 37 -16.51 13.30 9.69
CA GLY A 37 -16.21 14.46 10.55
C GLY A 37 -16.58 14.29 12.03
N VAL A 38 -17.05 13.11 12.45
CA VAL A 38 -17.59 12.89 13.80
C VAL A 38 -16.67 11.97 14.60
N GLU A 39 -15.89 12.59 15.49
CA GLU A 39 -15.27 12.00 16.68
C GLU A 39 -14.75 10.55 16.57
N GLN A 40 -13.54 10.37 16.04
CA GLN A 40 -12.73 9.18 16.35
C GLN A 40 -12.29 9.23 17.83
N ARG A 41 -13.21 8.85 18.74
CA ARG A 41 -12.92 8.54 20.14
C ARG A 41 -12.01 7.32 20.23
N ARG A 42 -10.70 7.60 20.17
CA ARG A 42 -9.64 7.17 21.09
C ARG A 42 -9.83 5.86 21.89
N GLU A 43 -10.16 4.72 21.31
CA GLU A 43 -10.00 3.43 22.00
C GLU A 43 -9.38 2.38 21.04
N ASN A 44 -8.15 1.96 21.33
CA ASN A 44 -7.28 1.04 20.57
C ASN A 44 -6.76 1.48 19.18
N LYS A 45 -5.60 2.15 19.20
CA LYS A 45 -4.71 2.34 18.03
C LYS A 45 -3.58 1.32 18.08
N GLY A 46 -3.30 0.64 16.98
CA GLY A 46 -2.25 -0.38 16.94
C GLY A 46 -1.68 -0.60 15.54
N ILE A 47 -0.41 -1.02 15.53
CA ILE A 47 0.32 -1.43 14.32
C ILE A 47 0.75 -2.88 14.54
N ILE A 48 0.24 -3.81 13.73
CA ILE A 48 0.77 -5.17 13.65
C ILE A 48 1.61 -5.26 12.39
N LEU A 49 2.84 -5.76 12.53
CA LEU A 49 3.68 -6.10 11.39
C LEU A 49 3.46 -7.57 11.05
N LEU A 50 2.68 -7.86 10.00
CA LEU A 50 2.59 -9.21 9.43
C LEU A 50 3.69 -9.34 8.36
N GLY A 51 4.86 -9.81 8.78
CA GLY A 51 6.05 -9.79 7.93
C GLY A 51 6.40 -8.35 7.52
N PRO A 52 6.70 -8.06 6.24
CA PRO A 52 7.02 -6.70 5.79
C PRO A 52 5.78 -5.79 5.64
N ILE A 53 4.56 -6.30 5.84
CA ILE A 53 3.32 -5.57 5.59
C ILE A 53 2.77 -5.01 6.91
N PRO A 54 2.77 -3.68 7.12
CA PRO A 54 2.18 -3.06 8.31
C PRO A 54 0.64 -3.00 8.22
N ILE A 55 -0.03 -3.62 9.19
CA ILE A 55 -1.48 -3.49 9.43
C ILE A 55 -1.70 -2.45 10.53
N VAL A 56 -2.10 -1.26 10.11
CA VAL A 56 -2.45 -0.11 10.96
C VAL A 56 -3.96 -0.04 11.15
N TRP A 57 -4.44 -0.06 12.40
CA TRP A 57 -5.87 0.14 12.73
C TRP A 57 -6.08 1.17 13.84
N GLY A 58 -7.29 1.73 13.94
CA GLY A 58 -7.66 2.77 14.90
C GLY A 58 -7.01 4.15 14.64
N TYR A 59 -6.05 4.20 13.72
CA TYR A 59 -5.40 5.41 13.25
C TYR A 59 -6.31 6.18 12.29
N GLY A 60 -6.34 7.51 12.43
CA GLY A 60 -7.01 8.38 11.46
C GLY A 60 -6.28 8.38 10.11
N ARG A 61 -6.85 9.06 9.12
CA ARG A 61 -6.34 9.08 7.74
C ARG A 61 -4.86 9.44 7.61
N LYS A 62 -4.39 10.44 8.38
CA LYS A 62 -3.00 10.95 8.30
C LYS A 62 -1.95 9.86 8.58
N PRO A 63 -1.96 9.16 9.74
CA PRO A 63 -1.01 8.08 10.02
C PRO A 63 -1.13 6.87 9.08
N TRP A 64 -2.31 6.57 8.55
CA TRP A 64 -2.48 5.46 7.59
C TRP A 64 -1.82 5.77 6.24
N ILE A 65 -1.97 7.00 5.73
CA ILE A 65 -1.28 7.47 4.52
C ILE A 65 0.24 7.41 4.70
N ILE A 66 0.74 7.82 5.87
CA ILE A 66 2.17 7.73 6.19
C ILE A 66 2.65 6.27 6.18
N ALA A 67 1.89 5.34 6.78
CA ALA A 67 2.23 3.92 6.76
C ALA A 67 2.23 3.34 5.33
N ALA A 68 1.27 3.74 4.48
CA ALA A 68 1.21 3.33 3.08
C ALA A 68 2.43 3.84 2.27
N ILE A 69 2.84 5.09 2.48
CA ILE A 69 4.04 5.67 1.86
C ILE A 69 5.29 4.91 2.32
N VAL A 70 5.43 4.65 3.62
CA VAL A 70 6.57 3.90 4.18
C VAL A 70 6.62 2.48 3.61
N ALA A 71 5.48 1.79 3.51
CA ALA A 71 5.41 0.46 2.91
C ALA A 71 5.81 0.46 1.42
N LEU A 72 5.37 1.47 0.65
CA LEU A 72 5.75 1.64 -0.74
C LEU A 72 7.26 1.88 -0.90
N VAL A 73 7.84 2.73 -0.06
CA VAL A 73 9.29 3.02 -0.09
C VAL A 73 10.09 1.77 0.27
N LEU A 74 9.69 1.03 1.31
CA LEU A 74 10.31 -0.25 1.66
C LEU A 74 10.23 -1.26 0.52
N PHE A 75 9.07 -1.36 -0.13
CA PHE A 75 8.89 -2.22 -1.30
C PHE A 75 9.86 -1.85 -2.43
N LEU A 76 9.99 -0.56 -2.77
CA LEU A 76 10.91 -0.10 -3.82
C LEU A 76 12.37 -0.38 -3.48
N ILE A 77 12.79 -0.15 -2.23
CA ILE A 77 14.15 -0.43 -1.76
C ILE A 77 14.45 -1.93 -1.90
N VAL A 78 13.53 -2.79 -1.44
CA VAL A 78 13.68 -4.24 -1.53
C VAL A 78 13.67 -4.69 -2.99
N PHE A 79 12.78 -4.16 -3.82
CA PHE A 79 12.68 -4.49 -5.24
C PHE A 79 13.93 -4.11 -6.03
N ILE A 80 14.55 -2.96 -5.73
CA ILE A 80 15.80 -2.52 -6.38
C ILE A 80 17.03 -3.22 -5.80
N GLY A 81 17.00 -3.59 -4.52
CA GLY A 81 18.13 -4.18 -3.80
C GLY A 81 18.24 -5.71 -3.89
N ILE A 82 17.20 -6.40 -4.35
CA ILE A 82 17.27 -7.84 -4.65
C ILE A 82 17.78 -7.97 -6.10
N PRO A 83 18.96 -8.60 -6.34
CA PRO A 83 19.52 -8.79 -7.68
C PRO A 83 18.70 -9.77 -8.54
#